data_AF-A0A1X7SP57-F1
#
_entry.id   AF-A0A1X7SP57-F1
#
_cell.length_a   1.000
_cell.length_b   1.000
_cell.length_c   1.000
_cell.angle_alpha   90.00
_cell.angle_beta   90.00
_cell.angle_gamma   90.00
#
_symmetry.space_group_name_H-M   'P 1'
#
loop_
_entity.id
_entity.type
_entity.pdbx_description
1 polymer ?
#
loop_
_entity_poly.entity_id
_entity_poly.type
_entity_poly.pdbx_seq_one_letter_code
_entity_poly.pdbx_strand_id
1 'polypeptide(L)'
;MKLNFIPPTGIITVTVMIHCLQSLVLFIATIGSSSDLIYYLVLLLLLLLSGDVELNPGPITGNPKDILRTHSVKLTDAITTNLYRVTDALYAEGLIPLDTNENIQTVTGISDYRKSSQLVSVIQRELEASLNPEQYLIDICHVLINQQHFTLTDIATSILHQLGQSIPDNVSSHTVLPSPVDDISNTPVTNIRGNKLFNVYTIHY
;
A
#
# COMPACT_ATOMS: atom_id res chain seq x y z
N MET A 1 34.51 -54.22 8.89
CA MET A 1 34.29 -53.01 8.08
C MET A 1 32.82 -53.00 7.68
N LYS A 2 32.01 -52.08 8.23
CA LYS A 2 30.55 -52.06 8.06
C LYS A 2 30.22 -51.03 6.99
N LEU A 3 29.81 -51.48 5.80
CA LEU A 3 29.44 -50.61 4.68
C LEU A 3 28.02 -50.10 4.94
N ASN A 4 27.85 -48.81 5.25
CA ASN A 4 26.54 -48.22 5.46
C ASN A 4 25.83 -48.11 4.10
N PHE A 5 24.77 -48.90 3.90
CA PHE A 5 23.98 -48.91 2.68
C PHE A 5 23.06 -47.68 2.70
N ILE A 6 23.39 -46.68 1.87
CA ILE A 6 22.55 -45.50 1.68
C ILE A 6 21.39 -45.92 0.77
N PRO A 7 20.12 -45.77 1.20
CA PRO A 7 18.98 -46.23 0.42
C PRO A 7 18.88 -45.49 -0.93
N PRO A 8 18.60 -46.19 -2.04
CA PRO A 8 18.63 -45.63 -3.40
C PRO A 8 17.61 -44.50 -3.62
N THR A 9 16.56 -44.43 -2.80
CA THR A 9 15.56 -43.35 -2.83
C THR A 9 16.18 -41.97 -2.60
N GLY A 10 17.07 -41.81 -1.62
CA GLY A 10 17.70 -40.51 -1.32
C GLY A 10 18.65 -40.02 -2.42
N ILE A 11 19.36 -40.95 -3.06
CA ILE A 11 20.30 -40.63 -4.15
C ILE A 11 19.54 -40.23 -5.43
N ILE A 12 18.42 -40.90 -5.73
CA ILE A 12 17.57 -40.56 -6.88
C ILE A 12 16.98 -39.17 -6.70
N THR A 13 16.46 -38.83 -5.51
CA THR A 13 15.87 -37.50 -5.26
C THR A 13 16.91 -36.39 -5.39
N VAL A 14 18.11 -36.58 -4.85
CA VAL A 14 19.20 -35.61 -4.96
C VAL A 14 19.67 -35.46 -6.40
N THR A 15 19.78 -36.57 -7.13
CA THR A 15 20.20 -36.55 -8.54
C THR A 15 19.15 -35.85 -9.42
N VAL A 16 17.86 -36.13 -9.22
CA VAL A 16 16.75 -35.45 -9.93
C VAL A 16 16.73 -33.96 -9.61
N MET A 17 16.96 -33.58 -8.34
CA MET A 17 17.03 -32.18 -7.94
C MET A 17 18.21 -31.46 -8.60
N ILE A 18 19.40 -32.08 -8.63
CA ILE A 18 20.59 -31.52 -9.31
C ILE A 18 20.35 -31.40 -10.81
N HIS A 19 19.74 -32.41 -11.43
CA HIS A 19 19.45 -32.40 -12.86
C HIS A 19 18.40 -31.35 -13.23
N CYS A 20 17.41 -31.13 -12.35
CA CYS A 20 16.44 -30.05 -12.50
C CYS A 20 17.12 -28.68 -12.37
N LEU A 21 18.02 -28.52 -11.40
CA LEU A 21 18.80 -27.31 -11.21
C LEU A 21 19.71 -27.03 -12.43
N GLN A 22 20.36 -28.05 -12.97
CA GLN A 22 21.20 -27.93 -14.17
C GLN A 22 20.38 -27.60 -15.41
N SER A 23 19.22 -28.23 -15.61
CA SER A 23 18.30 -27.89 -16.71
C SER A 23 17.79 -26.46 -16.59
N LEU A 24 17.52 -25.98 -15.37
CA LEU A 24 17.13 -24.60 -15.11
C LEU A 24 18.28 -23.63 -15.43
N VAL A 25 19.50 -23.92 -14.97
CA VAL A 25 20.70 -23.11 -15.27
C VAL A 25 20.99 -23.07 -16.78
N LEU A 26 20.84 -24.21 -17.48
CA LEU A 26 21.02 -24.29 -18.92
C LEU A 26 19.92 -23.55 -19.70
N PHE A 27 18.68 -23.60 -19.22
CA PHE A 27 17.57 -22.81 -19.76
C PHE A 27 17.82 -21.31 -19.62
N ILE A 28 18.32 -20.88 -18.45
CA ILE A 28 18.72 -19.48 -18.20
C ILE A 28 19.87 -19.06 -19.11
N ALA A 29 20.89 -19.90 -19.28
CA ALA A 29 22.04 -19.62 -20.15
C ALA A 29 21.68 -19.59 -21.65
N THR A 30 20.69 -20.39 -22.07
CA THR A 30 20.28 -20.50 -23.48
C THR A 30 19.35 -19.36 -23.92
N ILE A 31 18.56 -18.79 -23.00
CA ILE A 31 17.67 -17.65 -23.29
C ILE A 31 18.33 -16.30 -22.92
N GLY A 32 19.57 -16.34 -22.40
CA GLY A 32 20.34 -15.20 -21.91
C GLY A 32 20.84 -14.22 -22.97
N SER A 33 19.94 -13.65 -23.77
CA SER A 33 20.20 -12.48 -24.62
C SER A 33 19.14 -11.38 -24.50
N SER A 34 18.08 -11.58 -23.69
CA SER A 34 17.12 -10.51 -23.36
C SER A 34 17.29 -10.15 -21.88
N SER A 35 17.73 -8.93 -21.63
CA SER A 35 17.83 -8.29 -20.31
C SER A 35 16.55 -8.44 -19.48
N ASP A 36 15.41 -8.52 -20.16
CA ASP A 36 14.09 -8.57 -19.55
C ASP A 36 13.86 -9.90 -18.83
N LEU A 37 14.25 -11.02 -19.44
CA LEU A 37 14.05 -12.34 -18.83
C LEU A 37 14.94 -12.55 -17.61
N ILE A 38 16.17 -12.03 -17.65
CA ILE A 38 17.09 -12.08 -16.51
C ILE A 38 16.52 -11.25 -15.35
N TYR A 39 15.96 -10.06 -15.63
CA TYR A 39 15.29 -9.25 -14.63
C TYR A 39 14.06 -9.97 -14.01
N TYR A 40 13.19 -10.56 -14.83
CA TYR A 40 12.05 -11.33 -14.31
C TYR A 40 12.46 -12.55 -13.51
N LEU A 41 13.53 -13.24 -13.92
CA LEU A 41 14.04 -14.39 -13.20
C LEU A 41 14.63 -13.97 -11.85
N VAL A 42 15.39 -12.87 -11.80
CA VAL A 42 15.90 -12.29 -10.55
C VAL A 42 14.75 -11.82 -9.67
N LEU A 43 13.73 -11.18 -10.23
CA LEU A 43 12.54 -10.75 -9.50
C LEU A 43 11.73 -11.94 -8.97
N LEU A 44 11.60 -13.02 -9.74
CA LEU A 44 10.96 -14.28 -9.33
C LEU A 44 11.78 -15.00 -8.25
N LEU A 45 13.11 -15.05 -8.38
CA LEU A 45 14.01 -15.60 -7.36
C LEU A 45 13.93 -14.78 -6.07
N LEU A 46 13.89 -13.45 -6.16
CA LEU A 46 13.71 -12.55 -5.02
C LEU A 46 12.32 -12.71 -4.38
N LEU A 47 11.27 -12.93 -5.18
CA LEU A 47 9.91 -13.22 -4.70
C LEU A 47 9.85 -14.57 -3.97
N LEU A 48 10.57 -15.59 -4.47
CA LEU A 48 10.67 -16.90 -3.82
C LEU A 48 11.58 -16.87 -2.57
N LEU A 49 12.63 -16.03 -2.58
CA LEU A 49 13.50 -15.76 -1.44
C LEU A 49 12.83 -14.85 -0.40
N SER A 50 11.81 -14.09 -0.79
CA SER A 50 11.05 -13.21 0.10
C SER A 50 10.33 -13.98 1.20
N GLY A 51 10.27 -15.32 1.12
CA GLY A 51 9.88 -16.22 2.19
C GLY A 51 8.53 -15.83 2.78
N ASP A 52 7.47 -16.49 2.33
CA ASP A 52 6.13 -16.33 2.89
C ASP A 52 6.13 -16.74 4.36
N VAL A 53 6.59 -15.84 5.23
CA VAL A 53 6.32 -15.87 6.64
C VAL A 53 4.87 -15.44 6.72
N GLU A 54 4.02 -16.45 6.84
CA GLU A 54 2.64 -16.32 7.25
C GLU A 54 2.67 -15.63 8.63
N LEU A 55 2.76 -14.30 8.61
CA LEU A 55 2.43 -13.49 9.75
C LEU A 55 0.93 -13.67 9.90
N ASN A 56 0.53 -14.51 10.86
CA ASN A 56 -0.72 -14.33 11.58
C ASN A 56 -0.99 -12.82 11.61
N PRO A 57 -2.08 -12.31 10.99
CA PRO A 57 -2.27 -10.89 10.83
C PRO A 57 -2.21 -10.30 12.23
N GLY A 58 -1.08 -9.66 12.53
CA GLY A 58 -0.90 -8.96 13.77
C GLY A 58 -1.99 -7.90 13.84
N PRO A 59 -2.21 -7.30 15.01
CA PRO A 59 -3.00 -6.08 15.09
C PRO A 59 -2.55 -5.15 13.96
N ILE A 60 -3.49 -4.53 13.24
CA ILE A 60 -3.16 -3.49 12.27
C ILE A 60 -2.46 -2.39 13.08
N THR A 61 -1.14 -2.46 13.11
CA THR A 61 -0.34 -1.38 13.67
C THR A 61 -0.46 -0.26 12.65
N GLY A 62 -0.59 1.00 13.07
CA GLY A 62 -0.69 2.14 12.15
C GLY A 62 0.56 2.37 11.30
N ASN A 63 1.37 1.35 11.07
CA ASN A 63 2.54 1.41 10.23
C ASN A 63 2.10 1.49 8.75
N PRO A 64 2.77 2.32 7.93
CA PRO A 64 2.40 2.53 6.52
C PRO A 64 2.40 1.25 5.68
N LYS A 65 3.30 0.31 5.97
CA LYS A 65 3.46 -0.94 5.21
C LYS A 65 2.24 -1.85 5.33
N ASP A 66 1.77 -2.06 6.55
CA ASP A 66 0.60 -2.89 6.87
C ASP A 66 -0.66 -2.24 6.30
N ILE A 67 -0.79 -0.92 6.42
CA ILE A 67 -1.91 -0.18 5.82
C ILE A 67 -1.93 -0.40 4.31
N LEU A 68 -0.82 -0.16 3.60
CA LEU A 68 -0.74 -0.39 2.15
C LEU A 68 -1.00 -1.86 1.79
N ARG A 69 -0.50 -2.81 2.60
CA ARG A 69 -0.74 -4.25 2.40
C ARG A 69 -2.22 -4.59 2.46
N THR A 70 -2.97 -4.05 3.42
CA THR A 70 -4.42 -4.30 3.55
C THR A 70 -5.24 -3.80 2.37
N HIS A 71 -4.79 -2.74 1.68
CA HIS A 71 -5.46 -2.18 0.51
C HIS A 71 -4.93 -2.70 -0.84
N SER A 72 -3.84 -3.46 -0.83
CA SER A 72 -3.09 -3.84 -2.04
C SER A 72 -3.93 -4.49 -3.15
N VAL A 73 -4.86 -5.38 -2.80
CA VAL A 73 -5.74 -6.06 -3.79
C VAL A 73 -6.66 -5.04 -4.47
N LYS A 74 -7.38 -4.25 -3.67
CA LYS A 74 -8.30 -3.22 -4.19
C LYS A 74 -7.57 -2.16 -4.98
N LEU A 75 -6.38 -1.77 -4.50
CA LEU A 75 -5.52 -0.81 -5.18
C LEU A 75 -5.04 -1.38 -6.53
N THR A 76 -4.65 -2.65 -6.58
CA THR A 76 -4.27 -3.33 -7.83
C THR A 76 -5.41 -3.33 -8.85
N ASP A 77 -6.62 -3.69 -8.41
CA ASP A 77 -7.80 -3.69 -9.27
C ASP A 77 -8.11 -2.29 -9.81
N ALA A 78 -8.04 -1.27 -8.95
CA ALA A 78 -8.30 0.12 -9.32
C ALA A 78 -7.20 0.74 -10.20
N ILE A 79 -5.94 0.34 -10.03
CA ILE A 79 -4.83 0.75 -10.91
C ILE A 79 -5.00 0.08 -12.28
N THR A 80 -5.47 -1.17 -12.34
CA THR A 80 -5.62 -1.91 -13.60
C THR A 80 -6.48 -1.15 -14.63
N THR A 81 -7.49 -0.41 -14.18
CA THR A 81 -8.36 0.38 -15.07
C THR A 81 -7.70 1.67 -15.58
N ASN A 82 -6.58 2.10 -15.00
CA ASN A 82 -5.93 3.38 -15.30
C ASN A 82 -4.38 3.29 -15.26
N LEU A 83 -3.84 2.10 -15.56
CA LEU A 83 -2.46 1.69 -15.28
C LEU A 83 -1.43 2.67 -15.85
N TYR A 84 -1.53 2.96 -17.14
CA TYR A 84 -0.52 3.75 -17.86
C TYR A 84 -0.44 5.19 -17.31
N ARG A 85 -1.60 5.83 -17.06
CA ARG A 85 -1.65 7.20 -16.53
C ARG A 85 -1.15 7.30 -15.09
N VAL A 86 -1.52 6.32 -14.26
CA VAL A 86 -1.03 6.23 -12.88
C VAL A 86 0.49 6.06 -12.89
N THR A 87 1.01 5.17 -13.73
CA THR A 87 2.45 4.89 -13.82
C THR A 87 3.22 6.13 -14.26
N ASP A 88 2.77 6.82 -15.31
CA ASP A 88 3.41 8.05 -15.78
C ASP A 88 3.43 9.14 -14.70
N ALA A 89 2.33 9.30 -13.96
CA ALA A 89 2.24 10.29 -12.89
C ALA A 89 3.14 9.96 -11.70
N LEU A 90 3.19 8.69 -11.29
CA LEU A 90 4.10 8.23 -10.23
C LEU A 90 5.57 8.41 -10.62
N TYR A 91 5.90 8.13 -11.88
CA TYR A 91 7.24 8.35 -12.40
C TYR A 91 7.61 9.84 -12.47
N ALA A 92 6.67 10.69 -12.91
CA ALA A 92 6.88 12.14 -12.96
C ALA A 92 7.20 12.76 -11.59
N GLU A 93 6.60 12.22 -10.52
CA GLU A 93 6.88 12.63 -9.13
C GLU A 93 8.10 11.92 -8.53
N GLY A 94 8.79 11.07 -9.27
CA GLY A 94 9.97 10.34 -8.80
C GLY A 94 9.68 9.29 -7.73
N LEU A 95 8.43 8.84 -7.60
CA LEU A 95 7.99 7.86 -6.61
C LEU A 95 8.25 6.43 -7.05
N ILE A 96 8.43 6.20 -8.35
CA ILE A 96 8.84 4.91 -8.91
C ILE A 96 10.06 5.08 -9.81
N PRO A 97 10.94 4.08 -9.89
CA PRO A 97 12.10 4.15 -10.76
C PRO A 97 11.73 4.00 -12.25
N LEU A 98 12.59 4.54 -13.13
CA LEU A 98 12.38 4.61 -14.58
C LEU A 98 12.15 3.23 -15.20
N ASP A 99 12.92 2.23 -14.76
CA ASP A 99 12.81 0.84 -15.22
C ASP A 99 11.40 0.27 -15.02
N THR A 100 10.71 0.66 -13.95
CA THR A 100 9.33 0.26 -13.67
C THR A 100 8.37 0.91 -14.66
N ASN A 101 8.55 2.19 -14.97
CA ASN A 101 7.73 2.88 -15.98
C ASN A 101 7.94 2.25 -17.37
N GLU A 102 9.19 2.09 -17.80
CA GLU A 102 9.51 1.51 -19.11
C GLU A 102 8.96 0.09 -19.26
N ASN A 103 9.05 -0.74 -18.21
CA ASN A 103 8.50 -2.09 -18.23
C ASN A 103 6.98 -2.08 -18.46
N ILE A 104 6.25 -1.25 -17.70
CA ILE A 104 4.79 -1.16 -17.83
C ILE A 104 4.39 -0.69 -19.23
N GLN A 105 5.11 0.27 -19.80
CA GLN A 105 4.84 0.86 -21.11
C GLN A 105 5.18 -0.07 -22.28
N THR A 106 6.31 -0.77 -22.22
CA THR A 106 6.88 -1.45 -23.38
C THR A 106 6.64 -2.95 -23.41
N VAL A 107 6.44 -3.60 -22.24
CA VAL A 107 6.30 -5.06 -22.20
C VAL A 107 4.95 -5.50 -22.73
N THR A 108 4.98 -6.33 -23.77
CA THR A 108 3.79 -6.94 -24.39
C THR A 108 3.56 -8.37 -23.89
N GLY A 109 2.34 -8.89 -24.04
CA GLY A 109 2.01 -10.29 -23.67
C GLY A 109 1.78 -10.52 -22.17
N ILE A 110 1.83 -9.46 -21.35
CA ILE A 110 1.45 -9.46 -19.94
C ILE A 110 0.15 -8.67 -19.78
N SER A 111 -0.80 -9.19 -18.99
CA SER A 111 -2.04 -8.47 -18.72
C SER A 111 -1.81 -7.23 -17.88
N ASP A 112 -2.64 -6.20 -18.09
CA ASP A 112 -2.58 -4.96 -17.30
C ASP A 112 -2.77 -5.22 -15.80
N TYR A 113 -3.56 -6.24 -15.43
CA TYR A 113 -3.67 -6.67 -14.04
C TYR A 113 -2.33 -7.09 -13.44
N ARG A 114 -1.57 -7.93 -14.16
CA ARG A 114 -0.26 -8.40 -13.68
C ARG A 114 0.75 -7.25 -13.61
N LYS A 115 0.72 -6.33 -14.58
CA LYS A 115 1.54 -5.11 -14.55
C LYS A 115 1.17 -4.21 -13.36
N SER A 116 -0.11 -4.05 -13.07
CA SER A 116 -0.61 -3.28 -11.92
C SER A 116 -0.19 -3.91 -10.60
N SER A 117 -0.26 -5.24 -10.50
CA SER A 117 0.23 -5.97 -9.33
C SER A 117 1.73 -5.76 -9.13
N GLN A 118 2.52 -5.81 -10.22
CA GLN A 118 3.95 -5.51 -10.18
C GLN A 118 4.22 -4.07 -9.72
N LEU A 119 3.44 -3.08 -10.21
CA LEU A 119 3.56 -1.69 -9.78
C LEU A 119 3.32 -1.55 -8.27
N VAL A 120 2.27 -2.19 -7.73
CA VAL A 120 2.00 -2.17 -6.28
C VAL A 120 3.12 -2.83 -5.48
N SER A 121 3.71 -3.92 -5.98
CA SER A 121 4.89 -4.54 -5.35
C SER A 121 6.10 -3.62 -5.34
N VAL A 122 6.34 -2.85 -6.41
CA VAL A 122 7.40 -1.83 -6.43
C VAL A 122 7.11 -0.74 -5.40
N ILE A 123 5.88 -0.22 -5.35
CA ILE A 123 5.49 0.80 -4.38
C ILE A 123 5.72 0.31 -2.93
N GLN A 124 5.37 -0.94 -2.62
CA GLN A 124 5.63 -1.53 -1.31
C GLN A 124 7.13 -1.60 -0.98
N ARG A 125 7.96 -1.97 -1.96
CA ARG A 125 9.41 -2.04 -1.78
C ARG A 125 10.04 -0.66 -1.59
N GLU A 126 9.66 0.31 -2.40
CA GLU A 126 10.15 1.69 -2.27
C GLU A 126 9.68 2.32 -0.95
N LEU A 127 8.45 2.00 -0.50
CA LEU A 127 7.95 2.38 0.82
C LEU A 127 8.84 1.83 1.95
N GLU A 128 9.25 0.57 1.85
CA GLU A 128 10.14 -0.07 2.83
C GLU A 128 11.56 0.46 2.80
N ALA A 129 12.05 0.84 1.62
CA ALA A 129 13.38 1.43 1.44
C ALA A 129 13.42 2.92 1.80
N SER A 130 12.26 3.59 1.86
CA SER A 130 12.15 5.02 2.12
C SER A 130 12.65 5.39 3.53
N LEU A 131 13.39 6.50 3.60
CA LEU A 131 13.78 7.15 4.85
C LEU A 131 12.58 7.66 5.66
N ASN A 132 11.47 7.97 4.97
CA ASN A 132 10.23 8.42 5.57
C ASN A 132 9.05 7.68 4.89
N PRO A 133 8.70 6.47 5.38
CA PRO A 133 7.64 5.65 4.78
C PRO A 133 6.26 6.32 4.84
N GLU A 134 5.97 7.08 5.89
CA GLU A 134 4.69 7.78 6.03
C GLU A 134 4.54 8.85 4.94
N GLN A 135 5.54 9.72 4.78
CA GLN A 135 5.52 10.76 3.74
C GLN A 135 5.47 10.14 2.34
N TYR A 136 6.26 9.10 2.09
CA TYR A 136 6.23 8.41 0.80
C TYR A 136 4.83 7.87 0.48
N LEU A 137 4.14 7.24 1.44
CA LEU A 137 2.78 6.76 1.22
C LEU A 137 1.77 7.90 1.04
N ILE A 138 1.97 9.03 1.72
CA ILE A 138 1.17 10.26 1.52
C ILE A 138 1.34 10.78 0.09
N ASP A 139 2.57 10.86 -0.41
CA ASP A 139 2.87 11.34 -1.75
C ASP A 139 2.24 10.43 -2.83
N ILE A 140 2.33 9.10 -2.65
CA ILE A 140 1.60 8.14 -3.49
C ILE A 140 0.10 8.45 -3.48
N CYS A 141 -0.51 8.62 -2.31
CA CYS A 141 -1.95 8.89 -2.21
C CYS A 141 -2.33 10.19 -2.91
N HIS A 142 -1.53 11.25 -2.80
CA HIS A 142 -1.77 12.50 -3.53
C HIS A 142 -1.76 12.30 -5.04
N VAL A 143 -0.80 11.56 -5.59
CA VAL A 143 -0.76 11.25 -7.02
C VAL A 143 -2.01 10.48 -7.45
N LEU A 144 -2.45 9.51 -6.66
CA LEU A 144 -3.64 8.70 -6.94
C LEU A 144 -4.94 9.52 -6.91
N ILE A 145 -5.07 10.43 -5.94
CA ILE A 145 -6.22 11.36 -5.84
C ILE A 145 -6.31 12.25 -7.08
N ASN A 146 -5.17 12.69 -7.61
CA ASN A 146 -5.10 13.57 -8.78
C ASN A 146 -5.41 12.88 -10.12
N GLN A 147 -5.61 11.55 -10.14
CA GLN A 147 -5.93 10.82 -11.37
C GLN A 147 -7.37 11.00 -11.88
N GLN A 148 -8.23 11.71 -11.12
CA GLN A 148 -9.65 11.90 -11.42
C GLN A 148 -10.44 10.58 -11.55
N HIS A 149 -9.98 9.52 -10.87
CA HIS A 149 -10.61 8.20 -10.89
C HIS A 149 -11.21 7.90 -9.52
N PHE A 150 -12.54 7.91 -9.43
CA PHE A 150 -13.30 7.85 -8.17
C PHE A 150 -12.83 6.73 -7.24
N THR A 151 -12.69 5.50 -7.75
CA THR A 151 -12.26 4.35 -6.94
C THR A 151 -10.82 4.49 -6.42
N LEU A 152 -9.92 5.08 -7.21
CA LEU A 152 -8.53 5.33 -6.76
C LEU A 152 -8.50 6.41 -5.69
N THR A 153 -9.27 7.48 -5.87
CA THR A 153 -9.44 8.56 -4.89
C THR A 153 -10.00 8.03 -3.57
N ASP A 154 -11.02 7.17 -3.62
CA ASP A 154 -11.63 6.57 -2.42
C ASP A 154 -10.63 5.70 -1.65
N ILE A 155 -9.91 4.82 -2.36
CA ILE A 155 -8.87 3.97 -1.75
C ILE A 155 -7.75 4.82 -1.15
N ALA A 156 -7.23 5.82 -1.87
CA ALA A 156 -6.17 6.70 -1.40
C ALA A 156 -6.60 7.50 -0.16
N THR A 157 -7.84 7.99 -0.14
CA THR A 157 -8.41 8.70 1.02
C THR A 157 -8.54 7.76 2.22
N SER A 158 -8.95 6.50 2.00
CA SER A 158 -9.02 5.48 3.04
C SER A 158 -7.64 5.18 3.66
N ILE A 159 -6.60 5.09 2.83
CA ILE A 159 -5.21 4.90 3.27
C ILE A 159 -4.75 6.09 4.11
N LEU A 160 -4.95 7.33 3.63
CA LEU A 160 -4.59 8.55 4.37
C LEU A 160 -5.32 8.65 5.72
N HIS A 161 -6.60 8.26 5.75
CA HIS A 161 -7.37 8.22 6.98
C HIS A 161 -6.75 7.27 8.02
N GLN A 162 -6.34 6.08 7.60
CA GLN A 162 -5.72 5.09 8.49
C GLN A 162 -4.29 5.43 8.92
N LEU A 163 -3.54 6.18 8.10
CA LEU A 163 -2.17 6.60 8.44
C LEU A 163 -2.09 7.56 9.62
N GLY A 164 -3.15 8.30 9.92
CA GLY A 164 -3.09 9.33 10.96
C GLY A 164 -3.97 10.56 10.73
N GLN A 165 -4.97 10.48 9.84
CA GLN A 165 -6.15 11.35 9.98
C GLN A 165 -7.24 10.76 10.89
N SER A 166 -6.96 9.69 11.63
CA SER A 166 -7.73 9.38 12.84
C SER A 166 -7.28 10.31 13.97
N ILE A 167 -8.16 11.23 14.37
CA ILE A 167 -8.03 12.09 15.55
C ILE A 167 -7.52 11.25 16.74
N PRO A 168 -6.51 11.70 17.51
CA PRO A 168 -6.25 11.07 18.78
C PRO A 168 -7.45 11.38 19.68
N ASP A 169 -8.28 10.37 19.96
CA ASP A 169 -9.21 10.39 21.09
C ASP A 169 -8.40 10.33 22.40
N ASN A 170 -7.60 11.38 22.61
CA ASN A 170 -7.18 11.82 23.92
C ASN A 170 -8.28 12.76 24.43
N VAL A 171 -9.36 12.17 24.95
CA VAL A 171 -9.99 12.70 26.16
C VAL A 171 -10.31 11.52 27.06
N SER A 172 -9.37 11.30 27.98
CA SER A 172 -9.57 10.72 29.31
C SER A 172 -11.05 10.67 29.74
N SER A 173 -11.68 9.51 29.57
CA SER A 173 -12.97 9.20 30.20
C SER A 173 -12.74 8.22 31.35
N HIS A 174 -11.94 8.62 32.33
CA HIS A 174 -11.85 7.92 33.61
C HIS A 174 -12.28 8.84 34.76
N THR A 175 -13.47 8.51 35.29
CA THR A 175 -13.97 8.78 36.67
C THR A 175 -14.33 10.26 36.95
N VAL A 176 -15.53 10.64 37.41
CA VAL A 176 -16.25 10.21 38.62
C VAL A 176 -17.77 10.51 38.50
N LEU A 177 -18.56 9.66 39.17
CA LEU A 177 -20.03 9.62 39.35
C LEU A 177 -20.62 10.82 40.18
N PRO A 178 -21.93 10.85 40.51
CA PRO A 178 -22.99 11.76 40.03
C PRO A 178 -23.33 12.97 40.95
N SER A 179 -24.20 13.85 40.43
CA SER A 179 -24.74 15.09 41.02
C SER A 179 -25.36 14.98 42.43
N PRO A 180 -25.58 16.14 43.08
CA PRO A 180 -26.83 16.42 43.76
C PRO A 180 -27.57 17.59 43.11
N VAL A 181 -28.87 17.36 42.95
CA VAL A 181 -29.92 18.31 42.59
C VAL A 181 -30.07 19.30 43.74
N ASP A 182 -30.18 20.61 43.44
CA ASP A 182 -30.93 21.53 44.31
C ASP A 182 -31.70 22.54 43.46
N ASP A 183 -32.97 22.60 43.83
CA ASP A 183 -34.09 23.39 43.33
C ASP A 183 -33.86 24.91 43.54
N ILE A 184 -34.69 25.75 42.89
CA ILE A 184 -35.30 27.01 43.40
C ILE A 184 -35.78 27.90 42.21
N SER A 185 -37.08 27.75 41.95
CA SER A 185 -38.14 28.73 41.65
C SER A 185 -37.90 30.05 40.87
N ASN A 186 -38.59 30.14 39.72
CA ASN A 186 -39.66 31.10 39.33
C ASN A 186 -39.40 32.65 39.33
N THR A 187 -39.21 33.20 38.11
CA THR A 187 -39.88 34.37 37.41
C THR A 187 -40.16 35.72 38.13
N PRO A 188 -40.54 36.82 37.41
CA PRO A 188 -40.04 37.42 36.15
C PRO A 188 -39.85 38.97 36.28
N VAL A 189 -39.01 39.63 35.46
CA VAL A 189 -39.12 41.10 35.27
C VAL A 189 -38.87 41.50 33.80
N THR A 190 -39.88 42.17 33.28
CA THR A 190 -40.06 42.82 31.98
C THR A 190 -39.15 44.04 31.80
N ASN A 191 -38.49 44.20 30.65
CA ASN A 191 -38.36 45.53 30.04
C ASN A 191 -38.19 45.44 28.51
N ILE A 192 -38.89 46.35 27.84
CA ILE A 192 -39.18 46.42 26.42
C ILE A 192 -38.53 47.71 25.93
N ARG A 193 -37.54 47.66 25.03
CA ARG A 193 -37.30 48.74 24.07
C ARG A 193 -36.42 48.24 22.94
N GLY A 194 -36.97 48.28 21.73
CA GLY A 194 -36.34 47.74 20.53
C GLY A 194 -35.45 48.72 19.79
N ASN A 195 -34.54 48.15 19.01
CA ASN A 195 -33.97 48.76 17.83
C ASN A 195 -33.59 47.61 16.88
N LYS A 196 -34.48 47.31 15.92
CA LYS A 196 -34.08 46.70 14.64
C LYS A 196 -33.09 47.65 13.98
N LEU A 197 -32.02 47.11 13.38
CA LEU A 197 -31.70 47.30 11.96
C LEU A 197 -30.55 46.34 11.58
N PHE A 198 -30.81 45.58 10.52
CA PHE A 198 -29.90 44.67 9.84
C PHE A 198 -28.79 45.44 9.10
N ASN A 199 -27.59 44.88 9.05
CA ASN A 199 -26.57 45.12 8.01
C ASN A 199 -25.68 43.87 7.97
N VAL A 200 -25.87 42.93 7.04
CA VAL A 200 -25.39 42.87 5.65
C VAL A 200 -23.86 42.85 5.53
N TYR A 201 -23.42 41.74 4.93
CA TYR A 201 -22.10 41.29 4.52
C TYR A 201 -21.13 42.35 3.98
N THR A 202 -19.84 42.14 4.25
CA THR A 202 -18.74 42.61 3.40
C THR A 202 -17.65 41.55 3.37
N ILE A 203 -17.35 41.08 2.16
CA ILE A 203 -16.22 40.23 1.77
C ILE A 203 -15.20 41.19 1.14
N HIS A 204 -13.93 41.11 1.52
CA HIS A 204 -12.84 41.86 0.89
C HIS A 204 -11.87 40.89 0.19
N TYR A 205 -11.74 41.14 -1.12
CA TYR A 205 -10.68 40.82 -2.11
C TYR A 205 -9.88 39.52 -1.99
#